data_AF-A0ABD0RXV1-F1
#
_entry.id   AF-A0ABD0RXV1-F1
#
_cell.length_a   1.000
_cell.length_b   1.000
_cell.length_c   1.000
_cell.angle_alpha   90.00
_cell.angle_beta   90.00
_cell.angle_gamma   90.00
#
_symmetry.space_group_name_H-M   'P 1'
#
loop_
_entity.id
_entity.type
_entity.pdbx_description
1 polymer ?
#
loop_
_entity_poly.entity_id
_entity_poly.type
_entity_poly.pdbx_seq_one_letter_code
_entity_poly.pdbx_strand_id
1 'polypeptide(L)'
;MFCVRSGLTHESHARDVEQVYLRCAEGSLEWLYPTGAVIVNLRPNLPSADGHLRACVKPRPDSRGATLYVERAGELRLLLTEEDQAVGRVRCFGLQEGALFVEASARRDISRRITAFQYQLISTQTPGEETYSHT
;
A
#
# COMPACT_ATOMS: atom_id res chain seq x y z
N MET A 1 13.19 5.70 11.24
CA MET A 1 12.34 6.90 11.08
C MET A 1 10.99 6.44 10.59
N PHE A 2 9.96 6.49 11.45
CA PHE A 2 8.60 6.04 11.11
C PHE A 2 7.82 7.20 10.49
N CYS A 3 7.22 7.00 9.33
CA CYS A 3 6.24 7.95 8.79
C CYS A 3 4.89 7.70 9.48
N VAL A 4 4.52 8.55 10.45
CA VAL A 4 3.14 8.67 10.93
C VAL A 4 2.51 9.85 10.21
N ARG A 5 1.66 9.58 9.21
CA ARG A 5 0.72 10.57 8.69
C ARG A 5 -0.67 10.20 9.17
N SER A 6 -1.23 11.01 10.05
CA SER A 6 -2.65 10.99 10.40
C SER A 6 -3.30 12.24 9.80
N GLY A 7 -4.36 12.05 9.02
CA GLY A 7 -5.24 13.13 8.58
C GLY A 7 -5.14 13.47 7.10
N LEU A 8 -6.11 12.98 6.33
CA LEU A 8 -6.53 13.58 5.06
C LEU A 8 -7.85 14.31 5.37
N THR A 9 -7.83 15.64 5.35
CA THR A 9 -9.03 16.48 5.52
C THR A 9 -9.78 16.58 4.19
N HIS A 10 -11.09 16.34 4.24
CA HIS A 10 -11.99 15.99 3.13
C HIS A 10 -12.70 17.20 2.51
N GLU A 11 -12.61 17.35 1.19
CA GLU A 11 -13.56 18.10 0.35
C GLU A 11 -14.43 17.12 -0.45
N SER A 12 -15.74 17.34 -0.43
CA SER A 12 -16.75 16.37 -0.87
C SER A 12 -16.92 16.33 -2.39
N HIS A 13 -16.14 15.48 -3.06
CA HIS A 13 -16.40 15.10 -4.46
C HIS A 13 -16.36 13.57 -4.59
N ALA A 14 -17.53 12.96 -4.84
CA ALA A 14 -17.78 11.50 -4.80
C ALA A 14 -17.07 10.65 -5.87
N ARG A 15 -16.10 11.21 -6.60
CA ARG A 15 -15.29 10.54 -7.62
C ARG A 15 -13.86 11.07 -7.68
N ASP A 16 -13.40 11.75 -6.63
CA ASP A 16 -12.02 12.21 -6.61
C ASP A 16 -11.11 11.05 -6.20
N VAL A 17 -10.00 10.90 -6.92
CA VAL A 17 -8.96 9.94 -6.58
C VAL A 17 -7.85 10.73 -5.91
N GLU A 18 -7.73 10.58 -4.59
CA GLU A 18 -6.73 11.30 -3.84
C GLU A 18 -5.36 10.64 -4.02
N GLN A 19 -4.30 11.42 -4.23
CA GLN A 19 -2.94 10.90 -4.38
C GLN A 19 -2.08 11.21 -3.15
N VAL A 20 -1.56 10.17 -2.52
CA VAL A 20 -0.68 10.28 -1.35
C VAL A 20 0.72 9.80 -1.71
N TYR A 21 1.73 10.63 -1.45
CA TYR A 21 3.13 10.29 -1.70
C TYR A 21 3.85 10.00 -0.38
N LEU A 22 4.45 8.83 -0.27
CA LEU A 22 5.20 8.40 0.91
C LEU A 22 6.66 8.14 0.52
N ARG A 23 7.59 8.67 1.32
CA ARG A 23 9.04 8.63 1.06
C ARG A 23 9.83 7.80 2.06
N CYS A 24 9.15 7.27 3.07
CA CYS A 24 9.75 6.38 4.07
C CYS A 24 9.83 4.95 3.52
N ALA A 25 10.82 4.18 4.03
CA ALA A 25 10.92 2.75 3.77
C ALA A 25 9.86 1.93 4.53
N GLU A 26 9.29 2.48 5.60
CA GLU A 26 8.23 1.86 6.37
C GLU A 26 7.30 2.94 6.94
N GLY A 27 6.03 2.61 7.10
CA GLY A 27 5.07 3.44 7.81
C GLY A 27 3.70 2.80 7.89
N SER A 28 2.71 3.61 8.25
CA SER A 28 1.32 3.20 8.24
C SER A 28 0.44 4.22 7.53
N LEU A 29 -0.70 3.74 7.06
CA LEU A 29 -1.79 4.56 6.55
C LEU A 29 -3.05 4.23 7.36
N GLU A 30 -3.78 5.27 7.75
CA GLU A 30 -5.07 5.16 8.40
C GLU A 30 -6.05 6.12 7.72
N TRP A 31 -7.15 5.57 7.19
CA TRP A 31 -8.18 6.31 6.47
C TRP A 31 -9.53 6.11 7.16
N LEU A 32 -10.00 7.17 7.81
CA LEU A 32 -11.28 7.20 8.52
C LEU A 32 -12.41 7.53 7.55
N TYR A 33 -13.50 6.77 7.60
CA TYR A 33 -14.65 6.95 6.71
C TYR A 33 -14.26 6.93 5.22
N PRO A 34 -13.67 5.83 4.72
CA PRO A 34 -13.21 5.74 3.35
C PRO A 34 -14.37 5.98 2.36
N THR A 35 -14.11 6.84 1.37
CA THR A 35 -15.03 7.16 0.26
C THR A 35 -14.22 7.39 -1.01
N GLY A 36 -14.71 6.96 -2.18
CA GLY A 36 -13.93 7.07 -3.42
C GLY A 36 -12.70 6.15 -3.41
N ALA A 37 -11.54 6.68 -3.81
CA ALA A 37 -10.30 5.91 -3.83
C ALA A 37 -9.06 6.77 -3.55
N VAL A 38 -7.99 6.12 -3.09
CA VAL A 38 -6.69 6.76 -2.82
C VAL A 38 -5.58 6.01 -3.56
N ILE A 39 -4.73 6.71 -4.31
CA ILE A 39 -3.49 6.17 -4.87
C ILE A 39 -2.32 6.53 -3.96
N VAL A 40 -1.70 5.51 -3.37
CA VAL A 40 -0.51 5.61 -2.53
C VAL A 40 0.73 5.34 -3.38
N ASN A 41 1.47 6.40 -3.66
CA ASN A 41 2.74 6.39 -4.37
C ASN A 41 3.91 6.22 -3.38
N LEU A 42 4.54 5.05 -3.40
CA LEU A 42 5.72 4.76 -2.60
C LEU A 42 6.99 5.15 -3.38
N ARG A 43 7.68 6.20 -2.92
CA ARG A 43 8.92 6.72 -3.52
C ARG A 43 10.00 6.91 -2.46
N PRO A 44 10.67 5.83 -2.02
CA PRO A 44 11.66 5.93 -0.97
C PRO A 44 12.83 6.84 -1.35
N ASN A 45 13.35 7.59 -0.38
CA ASN A 45 14.60 8.35 -0.54
C ASN A 45 15.83 7.45 -0.31
N LEU A 46 15.86 6.28 -0.95
CA LEU A 46 16.98 5.34 -0.89
C LEU A 46 17.75 5.41 -2.22
N PRO A 47 19.09 5.20 -2.22
CA PRO A 47 19.81 5.01 -3.46
C PRO A 47 19.13 3.87 -4.22
N SER A 48 18.86 4.11 -5.50
CA SER A 48 18.10 3.24 -6.38
C SER A 48 18.63 1.82 -6.27
N ALA A 49 17.96 0.95 -5.51
CA ALA A 49 18.17 -0.49 -5.61
C ALA A 49 17.49 -0.92 -6.90
N ASP A 50 18.11 -0.61 -8.04
CA ASP A 50 17.79 -0.92 -9.45
C ASP A 50 16.42 -1.60 -9.73
N GLY A 51 15.31 -0.99 -9.31
CA GLY A 51 13.97 -1.57 -9.51
C GLY A 51 13.67 -2.87 -8.75
N HIS A 52 14.48 -3.24 -7.76
CA HIS A 52 14.35 -4.47 -6.96
C HIS A 52 13.66 -4.27 -5.61
N LEU A 53 12.92 -3.17 -5.46
CA LEU A 53 12.18 -2.87 -4.24
C LEU A 53 10.77 -3.43 -4.31
N ARG A 54 10.38 -4.18 -3.27
CA ARG A 54 9.01 -4.63 -3.07
C ARG A 54 8.39 -3.92 -1.87
N ALA A 55 7.12 -3.55 -1.99
CA ALA A 55 6.31 -3.06 -0.90
C ALA A 55 5.46 -4.21 -0.35
N CYS A 56 5.61 -4.52 0.93
CA CYS A 56 4.76 -5.45 1.67
C CYS A 56 3.73 -4.68 2.48
N VAL A 57 2.46 -5.02 2.31
CA VAL A 57 1.32 -4.41 3.00
C VAL A 57 0.78 -5.39 4.03
N LYS A 58 0.70 -4.95 5.28
CA LYS A 58 0.15 -5.68 6.42
C LYS A 58 -1.08 -4.95 6.97
N PRO A 59 -2.29 -5.49 6.79
CA PRO A 59 -3.50 -4.93 7.35
C PRO A 59 -3.45 -4.86 8.88
N ARG A 60 -4.06 -3.82 9.46
CA ARG A 60 -4.36 -3.78 10.89
C ARG A 60 -5.59 -4.63 11.20
N PRO A 61 -5.71 -5.19 12.43
CA PRO A 61 -6.85 -6.03 12.81
C PRO A 61 -8.23 -5.36 12.67
N ASP A 62 -8.28 -4.04 12.78
CA ASP A 62 -9.49 -3.22 12.66
C ASP A 62 -9.73 -2.65 11.26
N SER A 63 -8.89 -3.02 10.27
CA SER A 63 -9.02 -2.55 8.89
C SER A 63 -10.24 -3.16 8.20
N ARG A 64 -11.07 -2.30 7.62
CA ARG A 64 -12.24 -2.68 6.81
C ARG A 64 -12.69 -1.52 5.92
N GLY A 65 -13.61 -1.82 5.01
CA GLY A 65 -14.28 -0.84 4.18
C GLY A 65 -13.50 -0.38 2.94
N ALA A 66 -12.47 -1.13 2.54
CA ALA A 66 -11.77 -0.91 1.28
C ALA A 66 -11.15 -2.18 0.72
N THR A 67 -10.99 -2.24 -0.59
CA THR A 67 -10.20 -3.26 -1.31
C THR A 67 -8.90 -2.63 -1.81
N LEU A 68 -7.80 -3.36 -1.73
CA LEU A 68 -6.48 -2.88 -2.13
C LEU A 68 -6.07 -3.53 -3.46
N TYR A 69 -5.57 -2.71 -4.37
CA TYR A 69 -5.10 -3.10 -5.70
C TYR A 69 -3.71 -2.52 -5.95
N VAL A 70 -3.04 -3.05 -6.98
CA VAL A 70 -1.88 -2.42 -7.61
C VAL A 70 -2.36 -1.79 -8.90
N GLU A 71 -2.21 -0.48 -9.04
CA GLU A 71 -2.56 0.29 -10.23
C GLU A 71 -1.33 0.55 -11.10
N ARG A 72 -1.46 0.28 -12.40
CA ARG A 72 -0.47 0.68 -13.40
C ARG A 72 -1.15 0.99 -14.73
N ALA A 73 -0.93 2.21 -15.21
CA ALA A 73 -1.41 2.67 -16.53
C ALA A 73 -2.94 2.48 -16.73
N GLY A 74 -3.71 2.64 -15.65
CA GLY A 74 -5.16 2.49 -15.66
C GLY A 74 -5.66 1.06 -15.43
N GLU A 75 -4.76 0.08 -15.31
CA GLU A 75 -5.13 -1.29 -14.96
C GLU A 75 -5.02 -1.54 -13.45
N LEU A 76 -6.04 -2.20 -12.88
CA LEU A 76 -6.09 -2.56 -11.46
C LEU A 76 -5.90 -4.07 -11.28
N ARG A 77 -4.89 -4.46 -10.50
CA ARG A 77 -4.67 -5.85 -10.10
C ARG A 77 -4.93 -6.02 -8.61
N LEU A 78 -5.83 -6.93 -8.25
CA LEU A 78 -6.18 -7.19 -6.85
C LEU A 78 -4.95 -7.59 -6.01
N LEU A 79 -4.78 -6.91 -4.87
CA LEU A 79 -3.75 -7.20 -3.87
C LEU A 79 -4.35 -7.86 -2.63
N LEU A 80 -5.35 -7.23 -2.01
CA LEU A 80 -6.03 -7.70 -0.80
C LEU A 80 -7.52 -7.36 -0.83
N THR A 81 -8.37 -8.36 -0.60
CA THR A 81 -9.81 -8.15 -0.32
C THR A 81 -10.04 -7.72 1.13
N GLU A 82 -11.27 -7.34 1.48
CA GLU A 82 -11.63 -7.14 2.90
C GLU A 82 -11.49 -8.43 3.73
N GLU A 83 -11.76 -9.59 3.14
CA GLU A 83 -11.64 -10.89 3.82
C GLU A 83 -10.17 -11.23 4.09
N ASP A 84 -9.29 -10.98 3.12
CA ASP A 84 -7.84 -11.12 3.30
C ASP A 84 -7.34 -10.19 4.41
N GLN A 85 -7.87 -8.97 4.49
CA GLN A 85 -7.54 -8.02 5.55
C GLN A 85 -8.01 -8.49 6.93
N ALA A 86 -9.23 -9.03 7.03
CA ALA A 86 -9.80 -9.51 8.28
C ALA A 86 -8.99 -10.65 8.91
N VAL A 87 -8.33 -11.48 8.10
CA VAL A 87 -7.42 -12.55 8.58
C VAL A 87 -5.96 -12.10 8.69
N GLY A 88 -5.68 -10.81 8.48
CA GLY A 88 -4.33 -10.23 8.63
C GLY A 88 -3.33 -10.69 7.57
N ARG A 89 -3.80 -11.07 6.36
CA ARG A 89 -2.92 -11.55 5.29
C ARG A 89 -1.97 -10.46 4.81
N VAL A 90 -0.69 -10.77 4.74
CA VAL A 90 0.35 -9.89 4.20
C VAL A 90 0.55 -10.18 2.72
N ARG A 91 0.64 -9.14 1.90
CA ARG A 91 0.92 -9.26 0.46
C ARG A 91 1.96 -8.25 0.03
N CYS A 92 2.82 -8.65 -0.91
CA CYS A 92 3.88 -7.79 -1.40
C CYS A 92 3.87 -7.69 -2.92
N PHE A 93 4.15 -6.51 -3.45
CA PHE A 93 4.29 -6.23 -4.88
C PHE A 93 5.56 -5.40 -5.14
N GLY A 94 6.16 -5.53 -6.31
CA GLY A 94 7.28 -4.71 -6.76
C GLY A 94 6.85 -3.28 -7.04
N LEU A 95 7.67 -2.29 -6.66
CA LEU A 95 7.39 -0.88 -6.97
C LEU A 95 7.31 -0.60 -8.48
N GLN A 96 7.98 -1.42 -9.30
CA GLN A 96 7.88 -1.41 -10.76
C GLN A 96 6.54 -1.94 -11.30
N GLU A 97 5.79 -2.69 -10.48
CA GLU A 97 4.49 -3.24 -10.86
C GLU A 97 3.37 -2.19 -10.80
N GLY A 98 3.55 -1.08 -10.07
CA GLY A 98 2.56 -0.02 -9.97
C GLY A 98 2.53 0.70 -8.61
N ALA A 99 1.52 1.56 -8.43
CA ALA A 99 1.20 2.21 -7.17
C ALA A 99 0.13 1.40 -6.40
N LEU A 100 0.03 1.60 -5.09
CA LEU A 100 -1.03 0.97 -4.29
C LEU A 100 -2.32 1.78 -4.43
N PHE A 101 -3.39 1.17 -4.93
CA PHE A 101 -4.70 1.79 -5.08
C PHE A 101 -5.65 1.23 -4.01
N VAL A 102 -6.24 2.11 -3.22
CA VAL A 102 -7.13 1.77 -2.09
C VAL A 102 -8.53 2.25 -2.45
N GLU A 103 -9.42 1.33 -2.78
CA GLU A 103 -10.78 1.63 -3.20
C GLU A 103 -11.76 1.43 -2.05
N ALA A 104 -12.53 2.46 -1.70
CA ALA A 104 -13.54 2.35 -0.67
C ALA A 104 -14.69 1.43 -1.13
N SER A 105 -15.08 0.49 -0.25
CA SER A 105 -16.20 -0.40 -0.53
C SER A 105 -17.53 0.36 -0.55
N ALA A 106 -18.44 -0.04 -1.43
CA ALA A 106 -19.75 0.59 -1.57
C ALA A 106 -20.48 0.67 -0.21
N ARG A 107 -20.81 1.89 0.20
CA ARG A 107 -21.36 2.17 1.52
C ARG A 107 -22.89 2.20 1.47
N ARG A 108 -23.54 1.43 2.35
CA ARG A 108 -25.02 1.43 2.53
C ARG A 108 -25.48 2.07 3.84
N ASP A 109 -24.54 2.35 4.74
CA ASP A 109 -24.79 2.79 6.11
C ASP A 109 -23.85 3.93 6.52
N ILE A 110 -24.12 4.62 7.63
CA ILE A 110 -23.25 5.69 8.17
C ILE A 110 -22.27 5.20 9.25
N SER A 111 -22.05 3.89 9.37
CA SER A 111 -21.21 3.30 10.40
C SER A 111 -19.74 3.60 10.20
N ARG A 112 -19.02 3.81 11.30
CA ARG A 112 -17.58 4.03 11.28
C ARG A 112 -16.83 2.83 10.68
N ARG A 113 -16.09 3.11 9.62
CA ARG A 113 -15.14 2.18 8.97
C ARG A 113 -13.77 2.85 8.91
N ILE A 114 -12.73 2.05 9.07
CA ILE A 114 -11.35 2.50 9.07
C ILE A 114 -10.59 1.55 8.18
N THR A 115 -9.96 2.06 7.12
CA THR A 115 -8.99 1.28 6.35
C THR A 115 -7.61 1.60 6.90
N ALA A 116 -6.92 0.60 7.43
CA ALA A 116 -5.63 0.82 8.07
C ALA A 116 -4.65 -0.32 7.82
N PHE A 117 -3.43 0.03 7.43
CA PHE A 117 -2.38 -0.96 7.18
C PHE A 117 -0.99 -0.36 7.43
N GLN A 118 -0.04 -1.24 7.71
CA GLN A 118 1.38 -0.95 7.69
C GLN A 118 1.92 -1.30 6.31
N TYR A 119 2.92 -0.55 5.85
CA TYR A 119 3.70 -0.90 4.67
C TYR A 119 5.19 -0.91 5.02
N GLN A 120 5.93 -1.81 4.38
CA GLN A 120 7.37 -1.90 4.50
C GLN A 120 7.98 -2.19 3.13
N LEU A 121 9.06 -1.49 2.79
CA LEU A 121 9.84 -1.70 1.59
C LEU A 121 10.99 -2.65 1.90
N ILE A 122 11.14 -3.66 1.06
CA ILE A 122 12.22 -4.64 1.12
C ILE A 122 12.99 -4.63 -0.21
N SER A 123 14.31 -4.74 -0.14
CA SER A 123 15.14 -4.99 -1.32
C SER A 123 15.21 -6.48 -1.60
N THR A 124 15.05 -6.88 -2.86
CA THR A 124 15.22 -8.28 -3.28
C THR A 124 16.65 -8.60 -3.72
N GLN A 125 17.63 -7.74 -3.44
CA GLN A 125 19.03 -8.07 -3.71
C GLN A 125 19.43 -9.24 -2.81
N THR A 126 19.47 -10.44 -3.38
CA THR A 126 20.13 -11.58 -2.75
C THR A 126 21.60 -11.19 -2.55
N PRO A 127 22.17 -11.31 -1.34
CA PRO A 127 23.63 -11.26 -1.20
C PRO A 127 24.23 -12.34 -2.10
N GLY A 128 25.24 -11.94 -2.86
CA GLY A 128 25.75 -12.66 -4.02
C GLY A 128 26.04 -14.13 -3.77
N GLU A 129 25.72 -14.91 -4.79
CA GLU A 129 26.32 -16.20 -5.08
C GLU A 129 27.84 -15.99 -5.23
N GLU A 130 28.58 -16.11 -4.12
CA GLU A 130 30.04 -16.20 -4.14
C GLU A 130 30.41 -17.43 -4.97
N THR A 131 30.82 -17.16 -6.22
CA THR A 131 31.40 -18.14 -7.12
C THR A 131 32.74 -18.61 -6.55
N TYR A 132 32.71 -19.66 -5.72
CA TYR A 132 33.93 -20.41 -5.39
C TYR A 132 34.27 -21.32 -6.57
N SER A 133 35.04 -20.80 -7.53
CA SER A 133 35.81 -21.65 -8.44
C SER A 133 36.99 -22.24 -7.68
N HIS A 134 36.94 -23.53 -7.40
CA HIS A 134 38.10 -24.31 -7.00
C HIS A 134 38.56 -25.11 -8.23
N THR A 135 39.71 -24.75 -8.79
CA THR A 135 40.55 -25.66 -9.59
C THR A 135 41.99 -25.40 -9.21
#